data_AF-A0A3R7YJZ6-F1
#
_entry.id   AF-A0A3R7YJZ6-F1
#
_cell.length_a   1.000
_cell.length_b   1.000
_cell.length_c   1.000
_cell.angle_alpha   90.00
_cell.angle_beta   90.00
_cell.angle_gamma   90.00
#
_symmetry.space_group_name_H-M   'P 1'
#
loop_
_entity.id
_entity.type
_entity.pdbx_description
1 polymer ?
#
loop_
_entity_poly.entity_id
_entity_poly.type
_entity_poly.pdbx_seq_one_letter_code
_entity_poly.pdbx_strand_id
1 'polypeptide(L)'
;MKYHIENNTLLIKGNFEAISTGINGGMSKVSCIFNHSVTSDFEYKDPIEYVVNLAQLNDIKGKYFGLLTAVDMTNLCIEENENMTLFVTAGITHPSPFKLKNIGTINIIIVSKIALSKGAMASAIITATEAKSLCLLDLGFDFLGTTTDAVVVAEDKTSSKNRDTITQYTGSYTEFGSDLIK
;
A
#
# COMPACT_ATOMS: atom_id res chain seq x y z
N MET A 1 15.25 -4.27 -1.34
CA MET A 1 14.21 -4.56 -0.31
C MET A 1 14.13 -6.06 -0.04
N LYS A 2 13.64 -6.48 1.14
CA LYS A 2 13.28 -7.87 1.46
C LYS A 2 11.86 -7.89 2.05
N TYR A 3 11.06 -8.89 1.71
CA TYR A 3 9.74 -9.09 2.32
C TYR A 3 9.52 -10.54 2.75
N HIS A 4 8.63 -10.74 3.73
CA HIS A 4 8.14 -12.05 4.16
C HIS A 4 6.80 -11.87 4.88
N ILE A 5 6.09 -12.98 5.07
CA ILE A 5 4.85 -13.03 5.84
C ILE A 5 5.13 -13.77 7.15
N GLU A 6 4.76 -13.17 8.27
CA GLU A 6 4.87 -13.77 9.60
C GLU A 6 3.65 -13.38 10.44
N ASN A 7 3.01 -14.35 11.11
CA ASN A 7 1.85 -14.13 11.98
C ASN A 7 0.79 -13.21 11.35
N ASN A 8 0.35 -13.55 10.12
CA ASN A 8 -0.62 -12.77 9.33
C ASN A 8 -0.20 -11.33 9.03
N THR A 9 1.10 -11.04 9.07
CA THR A 9 1.68 -9.73 8.75
C THR A 9 2.60 -9.85 7.56
N LEU A 10 2.30 -9.14 6.48
CA LEU A 10 3.30 -8.86 5.45
C LEU A 10 4.28 -7.83 6.00
N LEU A 11 5.56 -8.16 6.05
CA LEU A 11 6.65 -7.28 6.49
C LEU A 11 7.57 -6.96 5.31
N ILE A 12 7.68 -5.69 4.93
CA ILE A 12 8.54 -5.21 3.85
C ILE A 12 9.65 -4.35 4.46
N LYS A 13 10.85 -4.89 4.54
CA LYS A 13 12.01 -4.25 5.18
C LYS A 13 12.97 -3.67 4.12
N GLY A 14 13.45 -2.46 4.37
CA GLY A 14 14.35 -1.75 3.46
C GLY A 14 14.74 -0.36 3.95
N ASN A 15 15.16 0.51 3.02
CA ASN A 15 15.43 1.91 3.30
C ASN A 15 14.62 2.75 2.31
N PHE A 16 13.49 3.28 2.77
CA PHE A 16 12.52 3.89 1.89
C PHE A 16 12.40 5.39 2.14
N GLU A 17 12.24 6.16 1.07
CA GLU A 17 11.50 7.42 1.13
C GLU A 17 10.07 7.10 0.68
N ALA A 18 9.07 7.34 1.52
CA ALA A 18 7.72 6.85 1.26
C ALA A 18 6.63 7.83 1.67
N ILE A 19 5.48 7.72 1.00
CA ILE A 19 4.21 8.35 1.34
C ILE A 19 3.16 7.28 1.63
N SER A 20 2.34 7.49 2.65
CA SER A 20 1.24 6.60 3.02
C SER A 20 -0.05 7.36 3.25
N THR A 21 -1.18 6.78 2.86
CA THR A 21 -2.53 7.27 3.21
C THR A 21 -3.15 6.51 4.39
N GLY A 22 -2.46 5.50 4.93
CA GLY A 22 -2.94 4.68 6.05
C GLY A 22 -2.82 5.36 7.42
N ILE A 23 -3.01 4.56 8.47
CA ILE A 23 -2.84 5.00 9.87
C ILE A 23 -1.41 5.52 10.07
N ASN A 24 -1.26 6.69 10.69
CA ASN A 24 0.01 7.42 10.81
C ASN A 24 0.69 7.70 9.45
N GLY A 25 -0.11 7.91 8.40
CA GLY A 25 0.36 8.26 7.06
C GLY A 25 1.03 9.63 6.96
N GLY A 26 1.31 10.05 5.73
CA GLY A 26 2.15 11.20 5.41
C GLY A 26 3.45 10.78 4.73
N MET A 27 4.41 11.71 4.63
CA MET A 27 5.71 11.47 4.00
C MET A 27 6.79 11.20 5.06
N SER A 28 7.54 10.12 4.93
CA SER A 28 8.69 9.85 5.81
C SER A 28 9.72 8.92 5.19
N LYS A 29 10.93 9.00 5.75
CA LYS A 29 11.89 7.92 5.63
C LYS A 29 11.52 6.80 6.58
N VAL A 30 11.34 5.59 6.05
CA VAL A 30 10.88 4.42 6.83
C VAL A 30 11.78 3.22 6.56
N SER A 31 11.98 2.40 7.59
CA SER A 31 12.75 1.15 7.52
C SER A 31 11.88 -0.08 7.25
N CYS A 32 10.57 0.06 7.49
CA CYS A 32 9.61 -1.02 7.34
C CYS A 32 8.26 -0.48 6.87
N ILE A 33 7.60 -1.23 5.99
CA ILE A 33 6.19 -1.07 5.66
C ILE A 33 5.53 -2.42 5.95
N PHE A 34 4.38 -2.43 6.60
CA PHE A 34 3.68 -3.68 6.88
C PHE A 34 2.17 -3.58 6.62
N ASN A 35 1.57 -4.73 6.34
CA ASN A 35 0.12 -4.89 6.18
C ASN A 35 -0.31 -6.10 7.01
N HIS A 36 -1.16 -5.89 8.00
CA HIS A 36 -1.56 -6.90 8.98
C HIS A 36 -3.02 -7.31 8.81
N SER A 37 -3.30 -8.62 8.74
CA SER A 37 -4.66 -9.12 8.73
C SER A 37 -5.28 -9.05 10.12
N VAL A 38 -6.40 -8.34 10.24
CA VAL A 38 -7.27 -8.32 11.42
C VAL A 38 -8.53 -9.15 11.14
N THR A 39 -9.21 -9.56 12.21
CA THR A 39 -10.50 -10.27 12.08
C THR A 39 -11.60 -9.33 11.57
N SER A 40 -12.65 -9.88 10.97
CA SER A 40 -13.74 -9.09 10.39
C SER A 40 -14.58 -8.31 11.42
N ASP A 41 -14.50 -8.70 12.69
CA ASP A 41 -15.14 -8.07 13.86
C ASP A 41 -14.19 -7.11 14.61
N PHE A 42 -13.08 -6.71 13.97
CA PHE A 42 -12.09 -5.83 14.56
C PHE A 42 -12.68 -4.45 14.92
N GLU A 43 -13.08 -4.30 16.18
CA GLU A 43 -13.43 -3.02 16.81
C GLU A 43 -12.32 -2.62 17.79
N TYR A 44 -11.25 -2.02 17.28
CA TYR A 44 -10.21 -1.48 18.15
C TYR A 44 -10.47 0.00 18.42
N LYS A 45 -10.61 0.36 19.71
CA LYS A 45 -10.91 1.73 20.16
C LYS A 45 -9.85 2.75 19.73
N ASP A 46 -8.60 2.30 19.59
CA ASP A 46 -7.49 3.12 19.11
C ASP A 46 -6.64 2.36 18.05
N PRO A 47 -6.92 2.55 16.75
CA PRO A 47 -6.17 1.90 15.69
C PRO A 47 -4.71 2.37 15.61
N ILE A 48 -4.37 3.55 16.14
CA ILE A 48 -2.99 4.05 16.18
C ILE A 48 -2.19 3.24 17.19
N GLU A 49 -2.72 3.07 18.41
CA GLU A 49 -2.07 2.26 19.45
C GLU A 49 -1.89 0.81 19.01
N TYR A 50 -2.91 0.23 18.35
CA TYR A 50 -2.83 -1.13 17.82
C TYR A 50 -1.67 -1.31 16.83
N VAL A 51 -1.53 -0.38 15.87
CA VAL A 51 -0.43 -0.38 14.90
C VAL A 51 0.93 -0.22 15.59
N VAL A 52 1.01 0.58 16.65
CA VAL A 52 2.25 0.70 17.46
C VAL A 52 2.61 -0.62 18.14
N ASN A 53 1.64 -1.30 18.74
CA ASN A 53 1.86 -2.58 19.40
C ASN A 53 2.28 -3.67 18.40
N LEU A 54 1.68 -3.70 17.20
CA LEU A 54 2.11 -4.60 16.13
C LEU A 54 3.55 -4.35 15.70
N ALA A 55 3.96 -3.09 15.59
CA ALA A 55 5.33 -2.76 15.25
C ALA A 55 6.32 -3.25 16.32
N GLN A 56 5.97 -3.12 17.60
CA GLN A 56 6.77 -3.65 18.71
C GLN A 56 6.85 -5.18 18.68
N LEU A 57 5.73 -5.86 18.46
CA LEU A 57 5.65 -7.32 18.40
C LEU A 57 6.52 -7.91 17.28
N ASN A 58 6.64 -7.21 16.15
CA ASN A 58 7.44 -7.62 14.99
C ASN A 58 8.90 -7.10 15.01
N ASP A 59 9.37 -6.61 16.17
CA ASP A 59 10.70 -5.99 16.35
C ASP A 59 11.02 -4.92 15.28
N ILE A 60 10.03 -4.13 14.89
CA ILE A 60 10.20 -3.05 13.91
C ILE A 60 10.87 -1.86 14.61
N LYS A 61 12.10 -1.55 14.20
CA LYS A 61 12.90 -0.45 14.73
C LYS A 61 12.83 0.77 13.80
N GLY A 62 12.67 1.96 14.38
CA GLY A 62 12.62 3.22 13.66
C GLY A 62 11.23 3.56 13.12
N LYS A 63 11.17 4.43 12.10
CA LYS A 63 9.91 4.84 11.48
C LYS A 63 9.40 3.76 10.52
N TYR A 64 8.08 3.60 10.48
CA TYR A 64 7.40 2.63 9.64
C TYR A 64 6.06 3.18 9.15
N PHE A 65 5.47 2.49 8.17
CA PHE A 65 4.06 2.61 7.85
C PHE A 65 3.37 1.26 8.08
N GLY A 66 2.24 1.29 8.80
CA GLY A 66 1.45 0.10 9.11
C GLY A 66 0.05 0.23 8.52
N LEU A 67 -0.36 -0.76 7.75
CA LEU A 67 -1.71 -0.92 7.22
C LEU A 67 -2.41 -2.09 7.92
N LEU A 68 -3.73 -2.00 8.02
CA LEU A 68 -4.59 -3.07 8.52
C LEU A 68 -5.52 -3.53 7.40
N THR A 69 -5.79 -4.84 7.35
CA THR A 69 -6.68 -5.41 6.35
C THR A 69 -7.53 -6.54 6.91
N ALA A 70 -8.76 -6.71 6.43
CA ALA A 70 -9.60 -7.87 6.76
C ALA A 70 -9.30 -9.08 5.84
N VAL A 71 -8.34 -8.94 4.93
CA VAL A 71 -7.96 -9.97 3.96
C VAL A 71 -6.90 -10.86 4.58
N ASP A 72 -7.11 -12.17 4.54
CA ASP A 72 -6.11 -13.17 4.92
C ASP A 72 -4.88 -13.07 4.01
N MET A 73 -3.67 -13.08 4.60
CA MET A 73 -2.41 -12.94 3.85
C MET A 73 -2.16 -14.05 2.81
N THR A 74 -2.86 -15.18 2.87
CA THR A 74 -2.86 -16.19 1.79
C THR A 74 -3.46 -15.66 0.48
N ASN A 75 -4.27 -14.60 0.53
CA ASN A 75 -4.83 -13.90 -0.63
C ASN A 75 -4.02 -12.65 -1.01
N LEU A 76 -2.82 -12.47 -0.46
CA LEU A 76 -1.92 -11.40 -0.87
C LEU A 76 -1.51 -11.62 -2.34
N CYS A 77 -1.79 -10.64 -3.19
CA CYS A 77 -1.25 -10.60 -4.54
C CYS A 77 0.07 -9.84 -4.56
N ILE A 78 1.08 -10.39 -5.23
CA ILE A 78 2.38 -9.78 -5.40
C ILE A 78 2.72 -9.79 -6.88
N GLU A 79 2.96 -8.63 -7.45
CA GLU A 79 3.38 -8.47 -8.84
C GLU A 79 4.70 -7.69 -8.90
N GLU A 80 5.61 -8.10 -9.77
CA GLU A 80 6.94 -7.52 -9.85
C GLU A 80 7.35 -7.32 -11.30
N ASN A 81 7.81 -6.11 -11.62
CA ASN A 81 8.40 -5.77 -12.91
C ASN A 81 9.74 -5.02 -12.72
N GLU A 82 10.29 -4.48 -13.80
CA GLU A 82 11.59 -3.81 -13.74
C GLU A 82 11.59 -2.52 -12.91
N ASN A 83 10.44 -1.85 -12.83
CA ASN A 83 10.25 -0.52 -12.26
C ASN A 83 9.72 -0.55 -10.82
N MET A 84 8.98 -1.60 -10.43
CA MET A 84 8.37 -1.69 -9.10
C MET A 84 8.06 -3.13 -8.65
N THR A 85 7.72 -3.26 -7.37
CA THR A 85 7.03 -4.40 -6.78
C THR A 85 5.72 -3.92 -6.16
N LEU A 86 4.62 -4.58 -6.47
CA LEU A 86 3.27 -4.30 -5.99
C LEU A 86 2.84 -5.37 -5.00
N PHE A 87 2.20 -4.94 -3.91
CA PHE A 87 1.54 -5.82 -2.95
C PHE A 87 0.10 -5.34 -2.78
N VAL A 88 -0.86 -6.23 -3.03
CA VAL A 88 -2.28 -5.89 -2.99
C VAL A 88 -3.05 -6.87 -2.12
N THR A 89 -3.83 -6.34 -1.20
CA THR A 89 -4.88 -7.11 -0.50
C THR A 89 -6.22 -6.47 -0.80
N ALA A 90 -7.15 -7.23 -1.39
CA ALA A 90 -8.45 -6.72 -1.82
C ALA A 90 -9.63 -7.42 -1.12
N GLY A 91 -10.16 -6.77 -0.08
CA GLY A 91 -11.32 -7.21 0.69
C GLY A 91 -12.57 -6.47 0.24
N ILE A 92 -13.32 -7.08 -0.68
CA ILE A 92 -14.49 -6.48 -1.33
C ILE A 92 -15.84 -6.93 -0.75
N THR A 93 -15.84 -7.79 0.28
CA THR A 93 -17.07 -8.32 0.91
C THR A 93 -17.92 -7.24 1.57
N HIS A 94 -17.36 -6.05 1.80
CA HIS A 94 -18.02 -4.89 2.37
C HIS A 94 -17.80 -3.65 1.49
N PRO A 95 -18.48 -3.60 0.34
CA PRO A 95 -18.31 -2.51 -0.60
C PRO A 95 -18.89 -1.20 -0.06
N SER A 96 -18.23 -0.08 -0.34
CA SER A 96 -18.73 1.23 0.06
C SER A 96 -19.33 1.98 -1.12
N PRO A 97 -20.65 2.22 -1.09
CA PRO A 97 -21.25 3.41 -1.70
C PRO A 97 -21.62 4.44 -0.61
N PHE A 98 -20.89 4.46 0.52
CA PHE A 98 -21.22 5.05 1.84
C PHE A 98 -22.13 4.19 2.77
N LYS A 99 -22.04 2.86 2.71
CA LYS A 99 -22.68 1.95 3.69
C LYS A 99 -21.68 1.53 4.79
N LEU A 100 -21.67 2.30 5.88
CA LEU A 100 -20.72 2.25 7.01
C LEU A 100 -20.81 1.03 7.95
N LYS A 101 -21.63 0.02 7.66
CA LYS A 101 -21.90 -1.04 8.65
C LYS A 101 -20.80 -2.10 8.74
N ASN A 102 -20.08 -2.36 7.65
CA ASN A 102 -19.04 -3.37 7.63
C ASN A 102 -17.79 -2.82 6.94
N ILE A 103 -16.60 -3.20 7.42
CA ILE A 103 -15.31 -2.69 6.95
C ILE A 103 -14.83 -3.52 5.75
N GLY A 104 -14.64 -2.87 4.61
CA GLY A 104 -13.89 -3.40 3.47
C GLY A 104 -12.58 -2.62 3.33
N THR A 105 -11.56 -3.25 2.73
CA THR A 105 -10.29 -2.57 2.46
C THR A 105 -9.63 -3.09 1.19
N ILE A 106 -9.13 -2.19 0.36
CA ILE A 106 -8.16 -2.51 -0.68
C ILE A 106 -6.89 -1.72 -0.34
N ASN A 107 -5.87 -2.44 0.12
CA ASN A 107 -4.56 -1.86 0.41
C ASN A 107 -3.61 -2.15 -0.74
N ILE A 108 -2.91 -1.12 -1.21
CA ILE A 108 -1.92 -1.20 -2.28
C ILE A 108 -0.59 -0.66 -1.75
N ILE A 109 0.47 -1.47 -1.77
CA ILE A 109 1.83 -1.03 -1.46
C ILE A 109 2.64 -1.12 -2.75
N ILE A 110 3.16 0.02 -3.18
CA ILE A 110 4.01 0.18 -4.35
C ILE A 110 5.43 0.44 -3.87
N VAL A 111 6.35 -0.48 -4.14
CA VAL A 111 7.77 -0.24 -3.90
C VAL A 111 8.49 -0.03 -5.22
N SER A 112 8.82 1.24 -5.49
CA SER A 112 9.55 1.69 -6.66
C SER A 112 11.02 1.29 -6.61
N LYS A 113 11.50 0.75 -7.72
CA LYS A 113 12.90 0.42 -8.02
C LYS A 113 13.61 1.53 -8.81
N ILE A 114 12.93 2.66 -9.05
CA ILE A 114 13.46 3.87 -9.67
C ILE A 114 13.28 5.07 -8.75
N ALA A 115 14.08 6.11 -8.95
CA ALA A 115 14.00 7.34 -8.16
C ALA A 115 12.72 8.12 -8.47
N LEU A 116 11.97 8.50 -7.42
CA LEU A 116 10.74 9.27 -7.52
C LEU A 116 10.88 10.61 -6.81
N SER A 117 10.40 11.68 -7.44
CA SER A 117 10.16 12.93 -6.73
C SER A 117 8.99 12.76 -5.75
N LYS A 118 8.86 13.68 -4.79
CA LYS A 118 7.68 13.70 -3.90
C LYS A 118 6.37 13.90 -4.68
N GLY A 119 6.43 14.67 -5.78
CA GLY A 119 5.30 14.86 -6.69
C GLY A 119 4.91 13.58 -7.42
N ALA A 120 5.91 12.83 -7.90
CA ALA A 120 5.72 11.51 -8.49
C ALA A 120 5.06 10.53 -7.51
N MET A 121 5.56 10.46 -6.27
CA MET A 121 4.96 9.60 -5.24
C MET A 121 3.49 9.95 -4.98
N ALA A 122 3.15 11.24 -4.93
CA ALA A 122 1.77 11.68 -4.77
C ALA A 122 0.90 11.35 -5.99
N SER A 123 1.40 11.54 -7.21
CA SER A 123 0.67 11.17 -8.44
C SER A 123 0.47 9.66 -8.59
N ALA A 124 1.38 8.84 -8.03
CA ALA A 124 1.25 7.39 -8.04
C ALA A 124 0.07 6.93 -7.17
N ILE A 125 -0.24 7.62 -6.06
CA ILE A 125 -1.44 7.35 -5.26
C ILE A 125 -2.71 7.56 -6.11
N ILE A 126 -2.78 8.66 -6.85
CA ILE A 126 -3.91 8.96 -7.74
C ILE A 126 -4.05 7.84 -8.78
N THR A 127 -2.96 7.50 -9.45
CA THR A 127 -2.94 6.48 -10.51
C THR A 127 -3.34 5.10 -9.97
N ALA A 128 -2.83 4.69 -8.81
CA ALA A 128 -3.21 3.45 -8.14
C ALA A 128 -4.72 3.42 -7.81
N THR A 129 -5.25 4.57 -7.36
CA THR A 129 -6.66 4.71 -6.99
C THR A 129 -7.56 4.59 -8.22
N GLU A 130 -7.19 5.22 -9.34
CA GLU A 130 -7.90 5.11 -10.62
C GLU A 130 -7.84 3.69 -11.17
N ALA A 131 -6.67 3.05 -11.17
CA ALA A 131 -6.48 1.67 -11.63
C ALA A 131 -7.38 0.69 -10.86
N LYS A 132 -7.37 0.78 -9.52
CA LYS A 132 -8.25 0.00 -8.66
C LYS A 132 -9.72 0.25 -8.96
N SER A 133 -10.11 1.52 -9.12
CA SER A 133 -11.49 1.91 -9.39
C SER A 133 -11.98 1.32 -10.72
N LEU A 134 -11.16 1.42 -11.77
CA LEU A 134 -11.45 0.85 -13.08
C LEU A 134 -11.56 -0.68 -13.02
N CYS A 135 -10.64 -1.35 -12.32
CA CYS A 135 -10.70 -2.80 -12.12
C CYS A 135 -12.00 -3.24 -11.45
N LEU A 136 -12.48 -2.53 -10.43
CA LEU A 136 -13.77 -2.83 -9.81
C LEU A 136 -14.94 -2.67 -10.79
N LEU A 137 -14.95 -1.61 -11.60
CA LEU A 137 -15.98 -1.41 -12.63
C LEU A 137 -15.94 -2.50 -13.71
N ASP A 138 -14.76 -2.88 -14.18
CA ASP A 138 -14.57 -3.93 -15.20
C ASP A 138 -15.02 -5.31 -14.69
N LEU A 139 -14.90 -5.56 -13.38
CA LEU A 139 -15.43 -6.75 -12.71
C LEU A 139 -16.96 -6.69 -12.48
N GLY A 140 -17.61 -5.60 -12.87
CA GLY A 140 -19.07 -5.41 -12.78
C GLY A 140 -19.56 -4.87 -11.44
N PHE A 141 -18.67 -4.36 -10.58
CA PHE A 141 -19.06 -3.70 -9.34
C PHE A 141 -19.55 -2.27 -9.60
N ASP A 142 -20.46 -1.79 -8.75
CA ASP A 142 -21.06 -0.45 -8.80
C ASP A 142 -20.40 0.56 -7.84
N PHE A 143 -19.20 0.23 -7.33
CA PHE A 143 -18.42 1.04 -6.39
C PHE A 143 -16.95 1.13 -6.81
N LEU A 144 -16.27 2.19 -6.37
CA LEU A 144 -14.90 2.51 -6.79
C LEU A 144 -13.84 2.19 -5.73
N GLY A 145 -14.28 1.71 -4.57
CA GLY A 145 -13.41 1.42 -3.44
C GLY A 145 -14.20 0.96 -2.22
N THR A 146 -13.48 0.85 -1.11
CA THR A 146 -14.06 0.41 0.16
C THR A 146 -13.94 1.49 1.22
N THR A 147 -14.36 1.18 2.46
CA THR A 147 -14.41 2.16 3.56
C THR A 147 -13.04 2.63 4.02
N THR A 148 -12.01 1.79 3.92
CA THR A 148 -10.68 2.05 4.51
C THR A 148 -9.56 1.64 3.55
N ASP A 149 -9.70 2.01 2.27
CA ASP A 149 -8.62 1.83 1.29
C ASP A 149 -7.37 2.62 1.71
N ALA A 150 -6.19 2.02 1.53
CA ALA A 150 -4.93 2.71 1.77
C ALA A 150 -3.90 2.42 0.68
N VAL A 151 -3.08 3.41 0.35
CA VAL A 151 -1.98 3.30 -0.60
C VAL A 151 -0.68 3.73 0.08
N VAL A 152 0.37 2.94 -0.10
CA VAL A 152 1.75 3.31 0.23
C VAL A 152 2.56 3.32 -1.04
N VAL A 153 3.29 4.41 -1.28
CA VAL A 153 4.27 4.49 -2.36
C VAL A 153 5.64 4.73 -1.74
N ALA A 154 6.58 3.84 -2.01
CA ALA A 154 7.90 3.83 -1.41
C ALA A 154 8.98 3.73 -2.48
N GLU A 155 9.92 4.67 -2.51
CA GLU A 155 11.15 4.52 -3.27
C GLU A 155 12.15 3.72 -2.44
N ASP A 156 12.61 2.57 -2.96
CA ASP A 156 13.69 1.82 -2.35
C ASP A 156 15.07 2.45 -2.66
N LYS A 157 15.60 3.22 -1.71
CA LYS A 157 16.90 3.90 -1.85
C LYS A 157 18.08 2.94 -2.05
N THR A 158 17.91 1.65 -1.75
CA THR A 158 18.94 0.63 -1.97
C THR A 158 18.94 0.09 -3.39
N SER A 159 17.79 0.07 -4.05
CA SER A 159 17.59 -0.54 -5.37
C SER A 159 17.26 0.46 -6.47
N SER A 160 17.05 1.75 -6.17
CA SER A 160 16.82 2.81 -7.16
C SER A 160 17.90 2.80 -8.25
N LYS A 161 17.54 2.25 -9.42
CA LYS A 161 18.31 2.37 -10.66
C LYS A 161 18.34 3.84 -11.09
N ASN A 162 19.42 4.26 -11.76
CA ASN A 162 19.58 5.61 -12.32
C ASN A 162 19.31 6.74 -11.31
N ARG A 163 20.12 6.83 -10.25
CA ARG A 163 20.06 7.94 -9.27
C ARG A 163 20.18 9.34 -9.90
N ASP A 164 20.71 9.42 -11.11
CA ASP A 164 20.91 10.65 -11.86
C ASP A 164 19.63 11.12 -12.58
N THR A 165 18.59 10.30 -12.66
CA THR A 165 17.32 10.65 -13.31
C THR A 165 16.15 10.42 -12.36
N ILE A 166 15.58 11.52 -11.85
CA ILE A 166 14.43 11.48 -10.94
C ILE A 166 13.14 11.61 -11.74
N THR A 167 12.26 10.60 -11.63
CA THR A 167 10.92 10.64 -12.21
C THR A 167 10.09 11.71 -11.51
N GLN A 168 9.54 12.65 -12.27
CA GLN A 168 8.85 13.82 -11.71
C GLN A 168 7.34 13.63 -11.52
N TYR A 169 6.74 12.74 -12.30
CA TYR A 169 5.31 12.43 -12.30
C TYR A 169 5.10 10.99 -12.75
N THR A 170 4.01 10.36 -12.30
CA THR A 170 3.72 8.93 -12.52
C THR A 170 2.26 8.70 -12.89
N GLY A 171 1.66 9.65 -13.62
CA GLY A 171 0.29 9.50 -14.14
C GLY A 171 0.17 8.32 -15.12
N SER A 172 -1.05 7.91 -15.42
CA SER A 172 -1.38 6.76 -16.28
C SER A 172 -0.66 6.75 -17.64
N TYR A 173 -0.37 7.92 -18.22
CA TYR A 173 0.35 8.06 -19.50
C TYR A 173 1.89 7.95 -19.40
N THR A 174 2.43 7.73 -18.20
CA THR A 174 3.87 7.49 -18.01
C THR A 174 4.18 6.00 -18.06
N GLU A 175 5.44 5.63 -18.31
CA GLU A 175 5.88 4.23 -18.23
C GLU A 175 5.56 3.62 -16.86
N PHE A 176 5.93 4.33 -15.78
CA PHE A 176 5.62 3.90 -14.41
C PHE A 176 4.12 3.76 -14.16
N GLY A 177 3.30 4.73 -14.60
CA GLY A 177 1.86 4.66 -14.43
C GLY A 177 1.20 3.57 -15.27
N SER A 178 1.69 3.33 -16.48
CA SER A 178 1.24 2.24 -17.35
C SER A 178 1.55 0.87 -16.74
N ASP A 179 2.70 0.72 -16.10
CA ASP A 179 3.08 -0.51 -15.39
C ASP A 179 2.26 -0.75 -14.13
N LEU A 180 1.66 0.29 -13.54
CA LEU A 180 0.78 0.21 -12.38
C LEU A 180 -0.67 -0.18 -12.76
N ILE A 181 -1.07 0.04 -14.01
CA ILE A 181 -2.45 -0.17 -14.49
C ILE A 181 -2.66 -1.54 -15.15
N LYS A 182 -1.59 -2.17 -15.65
CA LYS A 182 -1.64 -3.50 -16.27
C LYS A 182 -1.94 -4.59 -15.25
#